data_AF-A0A442G961-F1
#
_entry.id   AF-A0A442G961-F1
#
_cell.length_a   1.000
_cell.length_b   1.000
_cell.length_c   1.000
_cell.angle_alpha   90.00
_cell.angle_beta   90.00
_cell.angle_gamma   90.00
#
_symmetry.space_group_name_H-M   'P 1'
#
loop_
_entity.id
_entity.type
_entity.pdbx_description
1 polymer ?
#
loop_
_entity_poly.entity_id
_entity_poly.type
_entity_poly.pdbx_seq_one_letter_code
_entity_poly.pdbx_strand_id
1 'polypeptide(L)' 'MTLSKDLSDKDLTFQCPSCSLTIVKKGSWVRTVSRFRCEKCLEEVRLPYGEKLAIFHRHKHLGRGGTSRR' A
#
# COMPACT_ATOMS: atom_id res chain seq x y z
N MET A 1 12.21 12.50 -5.10
CA MET A 1 12.54 11.23 -4.42
C MET A 1 12.53 10.09 -5.43
N THR A 2 13.69 9.50 -5.72
CA THR A 2 13.81 8.25 -6.48
C THR A 2 13.34 7.10 -5.61
N LEU A 3 12.04 6.79 -5.65
CA LEU A 3 11.56 5.49 -5.23
C LEU A 3 12.34 4.45 -6.04
N SER A 4 13.23 3.71 -5.38
CA SER A 4 14.08 2.71 -6.03
C SER A 4 13.21 1.84 -6.92
N LYS A 5 13.64 1.60 -8.16
CA LYS A 5 12.92 0.78 -9.15
C LYS A 5 12.50 -0.58 -8.55
N ASP A 6 13.28 -1.08 -7.60
CA ASP A 6 13.03 -2.25 -6.77
C ASP A 6 11.66 -2.26 -6.05
N LEU A 7 11.19 -1.12 -5.53
CA LEU A 7 9.88 -1.04 -4.87
C LEU A 7 8.71 -0.94 -5.85
N SER A 8 8.97 -0.67 -7.14
CA SER A 8 7.91 -0.54 -8.14
C SER A 8 7.39 -1.89 -8.64
N ASP A 9 8.22 -2.94 -8.59
CA ASP A 9 7.77 -4.29 -8.94
C ASP A 9 7.32 -5.12 -7.74
N LYS A 10 7.66 -4.69 -6.51
CA LYS A 10 7.22 -5.36 -5.28
C LYS A 10 5.74 -5.15 -5.00
N ASP A 11 5.12 -6.19 -4.47
CA ASP A 11 3.77 -6.15 -3.92
C ASP A 11 3.77 -5.42 -2.57
N LEU A 12 3.01 -4.33 -2.50
CA LEU A 12 2.82 -3.54 -1.30
C LEU A 12 1.47 -3.89 -0.70
N THR A 13 1.51 -4.24 0.58
CA THR A 13 0.33 -4.55 1.37
C THR A 13 -0.03 -3.36 2.24
N PHE A 14 -1.27 -2.90 2.14
CA PHE A 14 -1.80 -1.80 2.93
C PHE A 14 -3.25 -2.05 3.32
N GLN A 15 -3.79 -1.26 4.25
CA GLN A 15 -5.16 -1.43 4.73
C GLN A 15 -6.04 -0.29 4.22
N CYS A 16 -7.27 -0.62 3.82
CA CYS A 16 -8.28 0.38 3.51
C CYS A 16 -8.64 1.17 4.78
N PRO A 17 -8.62 2.52 4.77
CA PRO A 17 -8.94 3.32 5.94
C PRO A 17 -10.43 3.21 6.36
N SER A 18 -11.31 2.83 5.44
CA SER A 18 -12.75 2.71 5.70
C SER A 18 -13.14 1.34 6.28
N CYS A 19 -12.57 0.24 5.77
CA CYS A 19 -12.99 -1.12 6.17
C CYS A 19 -11.85 -2.00 6.72
N SER A 20 -10.65 -1.44 6.87
CA SER A 20 -9.42 -2.14 7.30
C SER A 20 -9.07 -3.38 6.48
N LEU A 21 -9.62 -3.50 5.26
CA LEU A 21 -9.29 -4.60 4.35
C LEU A 21 -7.82 -4.51 3.94
N THR A 22 -7.11 -5.63 4.08
CA THR A 22 -5.77 -5.81 3.54
C THR A 22 -5.82 -5.88 2.02
N ILE A 23 -5.24 -4.88 1.36
CA ILE A 23 -5.14 -4.75 -0.08
C ILE A 23 -3.68 -4.93 -0.47
N VAL A 24 -3.45 -5.77 -1.48
CA VAL A 24 -2.13 -6.01 -2.06
C VAL A 24 -2.13 -5.44 -3.48
N LYS A 25 -1.24 -4.48 -3.74
CA LYS A 25 -1.05 -3.91 -5.08
C LYS A 25 0.42 -3.69 -5.36
N LYS A 26 0.82 -3.73 -6.63
CA LYS A 26 2.19 -3.43 -7.05
C LYS A 26 2.59 -2.01 -6.65
N GLY A 27 3.84 -1.81 -6.27
CA GLY A 27 4.34 -0.49 -5.91
C GLY A 27 4.34 0.51 -7.07
N SER A 28 4.44 0.04 -8.32
CA SER A 28 4.23 0.85 -9.53
C SER A 28 2.80 1.41 -9.59
N TRP A 29 1.80 0.60 -9.21
CA TRP A 29 0.42 1.04 -9.10
C TRP A 29 0.26 2.03 -7.94
N VAL A 30 0.77 1.73 -6.75
CA VAL A 30 0.72 2.64 -5.58
C VAL A 30 1.40 3.98 -5.85
N ARG A 31 2.47 3.98 -6.66
CA ARG A 31 3.20 5.18 -7.06
C ARG A 31 2.32 6.10 -7.91
N THR A 32 1.64 5.55 -8.90
CA THR A 32 0.88 6.32 -9.90
C THR A 32 -0.55 6.60 -9.48
N VAL A 33 -1.19 5.72 -8.71
CA VAL A 33 -2.59 5.85 -8.32
C VAL A 33 -2.78 7.04 -7.37
N SER A 34 -3.81 7.85 -7.62
CA SER A 34 -4.19 8.94 -6.71
C SER A 34 -5.44 8.58 -5.90
N ARG A 35 -6.31 7.75 -6.48
CA ARG A 35 -7.54 7.25 -5.87
C ARG A 35 -7.79 5.83 -6.32
N PHE A 36 -8.31 5.00 -5.43
CA PHE A 36 -8.69 3.65 -5.76
C PHE A 36 -10.03 3.31 -5.12
N ARG A 37 -10.78 2.45 -5.78
CA ARG A 37 -12.02 1.91 -5.22
C ARG A 37 -11.70 0.67 -4.39
N CYS A 38 -12.14 0.65 -3.14
CA CYS A 38 -11.97 -0.54 -2.31
C CYS A 38 -12.89 -1.67 -2.80
N GLU A 39 -12.37 -2.89 -2.92
CA GLU A 39 -13.16 -4.04 -3.40
C GLU A 39 -14.20 -4.52 -2.36
N LYS A 40 -14.00 -4.20 -1.07
CA LYS A 40 -14.92 -4.59 0.01
C LYS A 40 -15.98 -3.54 0.32
N CYS A 41 -15.57 -2.31 0.64
CA CYS A 41 -16.53 -1.25 0.96
C CYS A 41 -17.01 -0.46 -0.27
N LEU A 42 -16.47 -0.75 -1.46
CA LEU A 42 -16.79 -0.06 -2.72
C LEU A 42 -16.57 1.46 -2.71
N GLU A 43 -15.91 1.96 -1.67
CA GLU A 43 -15.66 3.38 -1.44
C GLU A 43 -14.45 3.87 -2.22
N GLU A 44 -14.54 5.10 -2.74
CA GLU A 44 -13.42 5.78 -3.38
C GLU A 44 -12.46 6.32 -2.31
N VAL A 45 -11.36 5.61 -2.10
CA VAL A 45 -10.31 6.01 -1.16
C VAL A 45 -9.27 6.84 -1.90
N ARG A 46 -8.98 8.03 -1.37
CA ARG A 46 -7.86 8.84 -1.84
C ARG A 46 -6.56 8.33 -1.22
N LEU A 47 -5.55 8.16 -2.08
CA LEU A 47 -4.20 7.77 -1.67
C LEU A 47 -3.25 8.96 -1.92
N PRO A 48 -3.26 9.97 -1.04
CA PRO A 48 -2.36 11.11 -1.16
C PRO A 48 -0.90 10.68 -1.01
N TYR A 49 0.02 11.56 -1.38
CA TYR A 49 1.46 11.27 -1.32
C TYR A 49 1.92 10.83 0.09
N GLY A 50 1.35 11.41 1.15
CA GLY A 50 1.62 11.01 2.54
C GLY A 50 1.24 9.56 2.84
N GLU A 51 0.07 9.10 2.38
CA GLU A 51 -0.35 7.70 2.52
C GLU A 51 0.56 6.76 1.73
N LYS A 52 0.97 7.14 0.52
CA LYS A 52 1.95 6.36 -0.26
C LYS A 52 3.24 6.17 0.53
N LEU A 53 3.78 7.25 1.11
CA LEU A 53 4.98 7.17 1.95
C LEU A 53 4.77 6.23 3.14
N ALA A 54 3.63 6.32 3.83
CA ALA A 54 3.32 5.43 4.94
C ALA A 54 3.31 3.95 4.52
N ILE A 55 2.76 3.64 3.35
CA ILE A 55 2.76 2.27 2.78
C ILE A 55 4.17 1.80 2.47
N PHE A 56 4.98 2.63 1.80
CA PHE A 56 6.37 2.30 1.49
C PHE A 56 7.24 2.16 2.75
N HIS A 57 7.05 3.03 3.75
CA HIS A 57 7.72 2.94 5.05
C HIS A 57 7.33 1.65 5.77
N ARG A 58 6.02 1.34 5.86
CA ARG A 58 5.55 0.07 6.43
C ARG A 58 6.20 -1.11 5.73
N HIS A 59 6.28 -1.15 4.40
CA HIS A 59 6.93 -2.25 3.70
C HIS A 59 8.44 -2.34 3.99
N LYS A 60 9.15 -1.21 4.03
CA LYS A 60 10.58 -1.17 4.42
C LYS A 60 10.82 -1.68 5.85
N HIS A 61 9.91 -1.38 6.78
CA HIS A 61 10.00 -1.84 8.17
C HIS A 61 9.46 -3.27 8.38
N LEU A 62 8.45 -3.69 7.60
CA LEU A 62 7.85 -5.03 7.64
C LEU A 62 8.69 -6.09 6.91
N GLY A 63 9.74 -5.70 6.18
CA GLY A 63 10.79 -6.61 5.68
C GLY A 63 11.53 -7.40 6.78
N ARG A 64 11.17 -7.21 8.06
CA ARG A 64 11.62 -8.02 9.21
C ARG A 64 10.49 -8.67 10.03
N GLY A 65 9.22 -8.59 9.64
CA GLY A 65 8.11 -8.90 10.55
C GLY A 65 6.90 -9.58 9.95
N GLY A 66 7.05 -10.31 8.84
CA GLY A 66 5.94 -11.01 8.20
C GLY A 66 5.73 -12.44 8.69
N THR A 67 5.37 -12.66 9.96
CA THR A 67 4.53 -13.81 10.42
C THR A 67 4.22 -13.70 11.92
N SER A 68 3.08 -13.10 12.27
CA SER A 68 2.36 -13.49 13.48
C SER A 68 0.90 -13.64 13.12
N ARG A 69 0.56 -14.83 12.59
CA ARG A 69 -0.78 -15.39 12.70
C ARG A 69 -0.76 -16.26 13.95
N ARG A 70 -1.60 -15.89 14.92
CA ARG A 70 -1.99 -16.73 16.04
C ARG A 70 -3.12 -17.65 15.58
#